data_AF-A0A1B9JK89-F1
#
_entry.id   AF-A0A1B9JK89-F1
#
_cell.length_a   1.000
_cell.length_b   1.000
_cell.length_c   1.000
_cell.angle_alpha   90.00
_cell.angle_beta   90.00
_cell.angle_gamma   90.00
#
_symmetry.space_group_name_H-M   'P 1'
#
loop_
_entity.id
_entity.type
_entity.pdbx_description
1 polymer ?
#
loop_
_entity_poly.entity_id
_entity_poly.type
_entity_poly.pdbx_seq_one_letter_code
_entity_poly.pdbx_strand_id
1 'polypeptide(L)'
;MSDIIQTIMALIVVAAIFIGLATFVGLMNKLYCQRIIKLVESGEMSDEELTKNYNMSKKNQDNTMWAFFIFGIFYQYGLKLQHKVFDTYKEAMIKRNLPL
;
A
#
# COMPACT_ATOMS: atom_id res chain seq x y z
N MET A 1 -35.38 4.39 24.26
CA MET A 1 -34.74 3.83 23.05
C MET A 1 -33.58 2.99 23.58
N SER A 2 -33.66 1.66 23.52
CA SER A 2 -32.90 0.79 24.43
C SER A 2 -31.39 0.90 24.24
N ASP A 3 -30.62 0.74 25.32
CA ASP A 3 -29.15 0.79 25.34
C ASP A 3 -28.51 -0.08 24.24
N ILE A 4 -29.19 -1.18 23.87
CA ILE A 4 -28.81 -2.08 22.77
C ILE A 4 -28.78 -1.36 21.42
N ILE A 5 -29.80 -0.54 21.10
CA ILE A 5 -29.86 0.21 19.83
C ILE A 5 -28.71 1.22 19.78
N GLN A 6 -28.41 1.88 20.90
CA GLN A 6 -27.28 2.81 20.99
C GLN A 6 -25.94 2.10 20.82
N THR A 7 -25.74 0.92 21.42
CA THR A 7 -24.54 0.10 21.21
C THR A 7 -24.38 -0.33 19.75
N ILE A 8 -25.47 -0.80 19.11
CA ILE A 8 -25.45 -1.20 17.69
C ILE A 8 -25.07 -0.01 16.80
N MET A 9 -25.65 1.17 17.03
CA MET A 9 -25.30 2.38 16.27
C MET A 9 -23.83 2.77 16.46
N ALA A 10 -23.30 2.70 17.69
CA ALA A 10 -21.89 2.98 17.95
C ALA A 10 -20.96 2.01 17.17
N LEU A 11 -21.28 0.72 17.14
CA LEU A 11 -20.52 -0.28 16.38
C LEU A 11 -20.55 0.00 14.87
N ILE A 12 -21.71 0.41 14.33
CA ILE A 12 -21.84 0.77 12.91
C ILE A 12 -20.95 1.97 12.57
N VAL A 13 -20.94 3.01 13.42
CA VAL A 13 -20.10 4.19 13.21
C VAL A 13 -18.61 3.81 13.24
N VAL A 14 -18.19 2.99 14.20
CA VAL A 14 -16.80 2.49 14.28
C VAL A 14 -16.44 1.68 13.04
N ALA A 15 -17.31 0.77 12.60
CA ALA A 15 -17.10 -0.02 11.39
C ALA A 15 -16.99 0.88 10.14
N ALA A 16 -17.85 1.90 10.02
CA ALA A 16 -17.81 2.85 8.91
C ALA A 16 -16.49 3.65 8.89
N ILE A 17 -15.98 4.08 10.05
CA ILE A 17 -14.68 4.75 10.16
C ILE A 17 -13.56 3.82 9.69
N PHE A 18 -13.55 2.56 10.13
CA PHE A 18 -12.54 1.60 9.72
C PHE A 18 -12.58 1.30 8.21
N ILE A 19 -13.76 1.14 7.63
CA ILE A 19 -13.94 0.95 6.19
C ILE A 19 -13.45 2.19 5.43
N GLY A 20 -13.81 3.39 5.90
CA GLY A 20 -13.36 4.65 5.31
C GLY A 20 -11.84 4.79 5.31
N LEU A 21 -11.19 4.49 6.44
CA LEU A 21 -9.73 4.51 6.57
C LEU A 21 -9.06 3.49 5.65
N ALA A 22 -9.53 2.24 5.63
CA ALA A 22 -8.99 1.20 4.74
C ALA A 22 -9.11 1.60 3.26
N THR A 23 -10.27 2.16 2.88
CA THR A 23 -10.52 2.63 1.52
C THR A 23 -9.59 3.80 1.16
N PHE A 24 -9.43 4.76 2.06
CA PHE A 24 -8.53 5.90 1.87
C PHE A 24 -7.08 5.46 1.66
N VAL A 25 -6.59 4.55 2.51
CA VAL A 25 -5.24 3.99 2.40
C VAL A 25 -5.06 3.23 1.09
N GLY A 26 -6.05 2.43 0.68
CA GLY A 26 -6.04 1.74 -0.61
C GLY A 26 -5.98 2.70 -1.80
N LEU A 27 -6.72 3.80 -1.73
CA LEU A 27 -6.71 4.85 -2.75
C LEU A 27 -5.33 5.53 -2.83
N MET A 28 -4.75 5.88 -1.68
CA MET A 28 -3.41 6.47 -1.61
C MET A 28 -2.35 5.54 -2.19
N ASN A 29 -2.42 4.24 -1.89
CA ASN A 29 -1.51 3.25 -2.46
C ASN A 29 -1.67 3.15 -3.98
N LYS A 30 -2.91 3.20 -4.50
CA LYS A 30 -3.17 3.22 -5.94
C LYS A 30 -2.55 4.45 -6.60
N LEU A 31 -2.75 5.64 -6.03
CA LEU A 31 -2.18 6.89 -6.53
C LEU A 31 -0.64 6.85 -6.51
N TYR A 32 -0.07 6.27 -5.45
CA TYR A 32 1.37 6.07 -5.33
C TYR A 32 1.92 5.14 -6.45
N CYS A 33 1.27 4.00 -6.71
CA CYS A 33 1.66 3.12 -7.81
C CYS A 33 1.57 3.82 -9.18
N GLN A 34 0.50 4.58 -9.42
CA GLN A 34 0.36 5.38 -10.64
C GLN A 34 1.46 6.43 -10.79
N ARG A 35 1.87 7.05 -9.67
CA ARG A 35 2.99 7.99 -9.67
C ARG A 35 4.31 7.30 -10.04
N ILE A 36 4.59 6.11 -9.51
CA ILE A 36 5.78 5.32 -9.87
C ILE A 36 5.79 5.09 -11.38
N ILE A 37 4.71 4.57 -11.94
CA ILE A 37 4.58 4.30 -13.37
C ILE A 37 4.86 5.58 -14.17
N LYS A 38 4.21 6.70 -13.79
CA LYS A 38 4.38 7.98 -14.48
C LYS A 38 5.82 8.47 -14.44
N LEU A 39 6.50 8.41 -13.29
CA LEU A 39 7.90 8.83 -13.14
C LEU A 39 8.86 7.95 -13.95
N VAL A 40 8.56 6.66 -14.05
CA VAL A 40 9.36 5.72 -14.85
C VAL A 40 9.15 6.00 -16.35
N GLU A 41 7.93 6.28 -16.77
CA GLU A 41 7.58 6.59 -18.16
C GLU A 41 8.06 7.97 -18.62
N SER A 42 8.03 8.97 -17.75
CA SER A 42 8.55 10.30 -18.04
C SER A 42 10.07 10.38 -18.06
N GLY A 43 10.76 9.32 -17.61
CA GLY A 43 12.22 9.32 -17.44
C GLY A 43 12.71 10.14 -16.24
N GLU A 44 11.79 10.67 -15.42
CA GLU A 44 12.12 11.49 -14.24
C GLU A 44 12.71 10.65 -13.10
N MET A 45 12.51 9.33 -13.09
CA MET A 45 13.19 8.41 -12.19
C MET A 45 14.42 7.80 -12.88
N SER A 46 15.60 7.91 -12.26
CA SER A 46 16.82 7.28 -12.76
C SER A 46 16.81 5.77 -12.52
N ASP A 47 17.65 5.02 -13.24
CA ASP A 47 17.76 3.56 -13.07
C ASP A 47 18.33 3.18 -11.69
N GLU A 48 19.23 4.00 -11.15
CA GLU A 48 19.74 3.84 -9.79
C GLU A 48 18.64 4.01 -8.74
N GLU A 49 17.81 5.05 -8.88
CA GLU A 49 16.69 5.31 -7.99
C GLU A 49 15.65 4.19 -8.08
N LEU A 50 15.33 3.75 -9.29
CA LEU A 50 14.39 2.65 -9.53
C LEU A 50 14.89 1.35 -8.89
N THR A 51 16.15 1.00 -9.09
CA THR A 51 16.78 -0.21 -8.52
C THR A 51 16.81 -0.16 -6.99
N LYS A 52 17.15 1.01 -6.42
CA LYS A 52 17.15 1.22 -4.96
C LYS A 52 15.76 1.03 -4.38
N ASN A 53 14.75 1.65 -4.99
CA ASN A 53 13.36 1.57 -4.54
C ASN A 53 12.79 0.15 -4.69
N TYR A 54 13.11 -0.55 -5.79
CA TYR A 54 12.78 -1.96 -5.98
C TYR A 54 13.37 -2.84 -4.87
N ASN A 55 14.67 -2.71 -4.57
CA ASN A 55 15.32 -3.51 -3.53
C ASN A 55 14.74 -3.24 -2.13
N MET A 56 14.44 -1.97 -1.84
CA MET A 56 13.77 -1.59 -0.60
C MET A 56 12.36 -2.18 -0.51
N SER A 57 11.61 -2.16 -1.62
CA SER A 57 10.28 -2.76 -1.70
C SER A 57 10.33 -4.28 -1.53
N LYS A 58 11.26 -4.96 -2.23
CA LYS A 58 11.53 -6.41 -2.12
C LYS A 58 11.80 -6.85 -0.68
N LYS A 59 12.62 -6.09 0.05
CA LYS A 59 12.92 -6.37 1.48
C LYS A 59 11.68 -6.28 2.38
N ASN A 60 10.77 -5.36 2.06
CA ASN A 60 9.64 -5.03 2.93
C ASN A 60 8.33 -5.72 2.54
N GLN A 61 8.25 -6.29 1.33
CA GLN A 61 7.02 -6.85 0.77
C GLN A 61 6.36 -7.90 1.69
N ASP A 62 7.17 -8.73 2.37
CA ASP A 62 6.73 -9.81 3.26
C ASP A 62 6.97 -9.49 4.74
N ASN A 63 7.42 -8.27 5.05
CA ASN A 63 7.80 -7.89 6.39
C ASN A 63 6.55 -7.59 7.22
N THR A 64 6.00 -8.66 7.82
CA THR A 64 4.79 -8.62 8.65
C THR A 64 4.96 -7.70 9.85
N MET A 65 6.14 -7.65 10.48
CA MET A 65 6.40 -6.77 11.62
C MET A 65 6.31 -5.29 11.22
N TRP A 66 6.86 -4.95 10.06
CA TRP A 66 6.78 -3.59 9.52
C TRP A 66 5.36 -3.23 9.08
N ALA A 67 4.65 -4.16 8.44
CA ALA A 67 3.25 -3.98 8.09
C ALA A 67 2.36 -3.78 9.33
N PHE A 68 2.62 -4.51 10.41
CA PHE A 68 1.93 -4.32 11.68
C PHE A 68 2.21 -2.96 12.30
N PHE A 69 3.47 -2.50 12.27
CA PHE A 69 3.83 -1.19 12.79
C PHE A 69 3.14 -0.03 12.04
N ILE A 70 3.01 -0.12 10.71
CA ILE A 70 2.39 0.93 9.89
C ILE A 70 0.87 0.86 9.89
N PHE A 71 0.31 -0.34 9.68
CA PHE A 71 -1.12 -0.52 9.43
C PHE A 71 -1.90 -1.05 10.64
N GLY A 72 -1.22 -1.37 11.74
CA GLY A 72 -1.82 -1.85 12.97
C GLY A 72 -2.66 -3.11 12.75
N ILE A 73 -3.92 -3.07 13.19
CA ILE A 73 -4.88 -4.18 13.01
C ILE A 73 -5.14 -4.52 11.52
N PHE A 74 -4.84 -3.59 10.61
CA PHE A 74 -4.98 -3.80 9.16
C PHE A 74 -3.71 -4.36 8.50
N TYR A 75 -2.76 -4.92 9.26
CA TYR A 75 -1.49 -5.39 8.71
C TYR A 75 -1.62 -6.34 7.52
N GLN A 76 -2.61 -7.24 7.52
CA GLN A 76 -2.85 -8.16 6.38
C GLN A 76 -3.24 -7.41 5.11
N TYR A 77 -4.06 -6.36 5.26
CA TYR A 77 -4.39 -5.46 4.15
C TYR A 77 -3.15 -4.67 3.73
N GLY A 78 -2.36 -4.18 4.70
CA GLY A 78 -1.09 -3.51 4.47
C GLY A 78 -0.08 -4.33 3.67
N LEU A 79 0.07 -5.63 3.97
CA LEU A 79 0.93 -6.55 3.21
C LEU A 79 0.48 -6.65 1.75
N LYS A 80 -0.83 -6.75 1.49
CA LYS A 80 -1.35 -6.73 0.11
C LYS A 80 -1.01 -5.43 -0.63
N LEU A 81 -1.02 -4.29 0.06
CA LEU A 81 -0.63 -3.02 -0.52
C LEU A 81 0.88 -2.95 -0.79
N GLN A 82 1.71 -3.45 0.11
CA GLN A 82 3.16 -3.55 -0.06
C GLN A 82 3.54 -4.45 -1.23
N HIS A 83 2.89 -5.63 -1.37
CA HIS A 83 3.03 -6.50 -2.53
C HIS A 83 2.70 -5.79 -3.84
N LYS A 84 1.61 -5.03 -3.87
CA LYS A 84 1.22 -4.27 -5.07
C LYS A 84 2.26 -3.21 -5.46
N VAL A 85 2.87 -2.54 -4.48
CA VAL A 85 3.96 -1.58 -4.73
C VAL A 85 5.20 -2.31 -5.26
N PHE A 86 5.54 -3.47 -4.68
CA PHE A 86 6.63 -4.29 -5.17
C PHE A 86 6.42 -4.74 -6.61
N ASP A 87 5.24 -5.26 -6.94
CA ASP A 87 4.89 -5.67 -8.30
C ASP A 87 5.01 -4.51 -9.28
N THR A 88 4.58 -3.31 -8.89
CA THR A 88 4.71 -2.09 -9.70
C THR A 88 6.18 -1.77 -9.99
N TYR A 89 7.06 -1.86 -8.99
CA TYR A 89 8.50 -1.65 -9.20
C TYR A 89 9.13 -2.77 -10.04
N LYS A 90 8.72 -4.01 -9.86
CA LYS A 90 9.19 -5.16 -10.64
C LYS A 90 8.83 -5.01 -12.12
N GLU A 91 7.61 -4.61 -12.43
CA GLU A 91 7.18 -4.32 -13.81
C GLU A 91 7.97 -3.16 -14.42
N ALA A 92 8.23 -2.10 -13.64
CA ALA A 92 9.06 -0.98 -14.08
C ALA A 92 10.51 -1.40 -14.39
N MET A 93 11.11 -2.24 -13.56
CA MET A 93 12.45 -2.81 -13.78
C MET A 93 12.50 -3.65 -15.07
N ILE A 94 11.49 -4.50 -15.29
CA ILE A 94 11.36 -5.31 -16.52
C ILE A 94 11.25 -4.41 -17.76
N LYS A 95 10.43 -3.35 -17.70
CA LYS A 95 10.24 -2.42 -18.81
C LYS A 95 11.52 -1.72 -19.24
N ARG A 96 12.44 -1.47 -18.29
CA ARG A 96 13.76 -0.87 -18.55
C ARG A 96 14.88 -1.88 -18.74
N ASN A 97 14.59 -3.18 -18.76
CA ASN A 97 15.57 -4.26 -18.87
C ASN A 97 16.67 -4.20 -17.80
N LEU A 98 16.29 -3.87 -16.56
CA LEU A 98 17.17 -3.78 -15.40
C LEU A 98 17.23 -5.11 -14.61
N PRO A 99 18.32 -5.39 -13.87
CA PRO A 99 18.47 -6.65 -13.11
C PRO A 99 17.51 -6.75 -11.90
N LEU A 100 16.88 -7.91 -11.71
CA LEU A 100 15.85 -8.19 -10.67
C LEU A 100 16.38 -8.93 -9.42
#